data_AF-A0A7X9JPF6-F1
#
_entry.id   AF-A0A7X9JPF6-F1
#
_cell.length_a   1.000
_cell.length_b   1.000
_cell.length_c   1.000
_cell.angle_alpha   90.00
_cell.angle_beta   90.00
_cell.angle_gamma   90.00
#
_symmetry.space_group_name_H-M   'P 1'
#
loop_
_entity.id
_entity.type
_entity.pdbx_description
1 polymer ?
#
loop_
_entity_poly.entity_id
_entity_poly.type
_entity_poly.pdbx_seq_one_letter_code
_entity_poly.pdbx_strand_id
1 'polypeptide(L)'
;MKKNFIKDETFWTVFLGTIGCFALLWNLLNNPSDWPNIIVNFAQIGVAVIVFFIANNIFKDLMKKKSYGFNEKFEQFLLEWAEQNKYLIDATNINEEKGKDGKRTIDMIVNHENFVKGTLLASEVSAPKNKGAFLYLPLKKDLSTSQVMQFKINKGMFSRRADLDYETEKNSILENIANRINFEFSSIGIRAKKSSDAEKIDVDFSKLEKTDENAKRLIDVVEFVKTTFLAIA
;
A
#
# COMPACT_ATOMS: atom_id res chain seq x y z
N MET A 1 -13.07 20.16 -5.83
CA MET A 1 -12.87 18.69 -5.89
C MET A 1 -13.09 18.21 -7.32
N LYS A 2 -12.01 18.08 -8.11
CA LYS A 2 -12.09 17.47 -9.45
C LYS A 2 -12.13 15.95 -9.27
N LYS A 3 -13.32 15.34 -9.39
CA LYS A 3 -13.44 13.89 -9.58
C LYS A 3 -12.71 13.56 -10.88
N ASN A 4 -11.68 12.71 -10.81
CA ASN A 4 -10.95 12.24 -11.98
C ASN A 4 -11.84 11.30 -12.80
N PHE A 5 -12.72 11.87 -13.63
CA PHE A 5 -13.62 11.17 -14.56
C PHE A 5 -12.89 10.18 -15.49
N ILE A 6 -11.57 10.37 -15.68
CA ILE A 6 -10.75 9.58 -16.59
C ILE A 6 -10.53 8.13 -16.10
N LYS A 7 -10.70 7.83 -14.80
CA LYS A 7 -10.40 6.50 -14.22
C LYS A 7 -11.60 5.57 -14.03
N ASP A 8 -12.81 6.02 -14.35
CA ASP A 8 -13.99 5.17 -14.16
C ASP A 8 -14.27 4.43 -15.46
N GLU A 9 -13.75 3.21 -15.59
CA GLU A 9 -13.91 2.36 -16.78
C GLU A 9 -15.39 2.15 -17.13
N THR A 10 -16.25 2.13 -16.12
CA THR A 10 -17.71 2.09 -16.23
C THR A 10 -18.25 3.30 -16.99
N PHE A 11 -17.72 4.49 -16.70
CA PHE A 11 -18.12 5.73 -17.35
C PHE A 11 -17.73 5.74 -18.83
N TRP A 12 -16.50 5.36 -19.18
CA TRP A 12 -16.07 5.30 -20.58
C TRP A 12 -16.82 4.24 -21.39
N THR A 13 -17.12 3.09 -20.77
CA THR A 13 -17.90 2.02 -21.43
C THR A 13 -19.31 2.49 -21.73
N VAL A 14 -19.98 3.13 -20.75
CA VAL A 14 -21.31 3.70 -20.95
C VAL A 14 -21.26 4.84 -21.97
N PHE A 15 -20.30 5.76 -21.88
CA PHE A 15 -20.18 6.90 -22.78
C PHE A 15 -19.95 6.47 -24.24
N LEU A 16 -18.99 5.58 -24.49
CA LEU A 16 -18.70 5.06 -25.84
C LEU A 16 -19.85 4.18 -26.37
N GLY A 17 -20.48 3.37 -25.51
CA GLY A 17 -21.66 2.60 -25.87
C GLY A 17 -22.84 3.49 -26.27
N THR A 18 -23.05 4.60 -25.55
CA THR A 18 -24.12 5.56 -25.85
C THR A 18 -23.88 6.28 -27.18
N ILE A 19 -22.62 6.66 -27.46
CA ILE A 19 -22.23 7.27 -28.75
C ILE A 19 -22.45 6.27 -29.91
N GLY A 20 -22.07 5.00 -29.72
CA GLY A 20 -22.30 3.95 -30.72
C GLY A 20 -23.77 3.72 -31.04
N CYS A 21 -24.63 3.68 -30.01
CA CYS A 21 -26.09 3.57 -30.19
C CYS A 21 -26.68 4.80 -30.91
N PHE A 22 -26.20 6.01 -30.58
CA PHE A 22 -26.62 7.24 -31.26
C PHE A 22 -26.23 7.27 -32.72
N ALA A 23 -25.02 6.82 -33.07
CA ALA A 23 -24.56 6.75 -34.45
C ALA A 23 -25.41 5.79 -35.29
N LEU A 24 -25.82 4.66 -34.72
CA LEU A 24 -26.73 3.70 -35.38
C LEU A 24 -28.14 4.27 -35.56
N LEU A 25 -28.69 4.92 -34.54
CA LEU A 25 -30.00 5.61 -34.63
C LEU A 25 -29.99 6.73 -35.67
N TRP A 26 -28.90 7.50 -35.74
CA TRP A 26 -28.73 8.56 -36.73
C TRP A 26 -28.64 8.02 -38.16
N ASN A 27 -27.97 6.87 -38.35
CA ASN A 27 -27.91 6.21 -39.65
C ASN A 27 -29.28 5.65 -40.06
N LEU A 28 -30.07 5.15 -39.10
CA LEU A 28 -31.44 4.65 -39.30
C LEU A 28 -32.43 5.74 -39.73
N LEU A 29 -32.31 6.93 -39.14
CA LEU A 29 -33.11 8.10 -39.51
C LEU A 29 -32.84 8.57 -40.94
N ASN A 30 -31.60 8.41 -41.42
CA ASN A 30 -31.20 8.84 -42.77
C ASN A 30 -31.37 7.74 -43.84
N ASN A 31 -31.34 6.46 -43.46
CA ASN A 31 -31.49 5.30 -44.35
C ASN A 31 -32.45 4.25 -43.78
N PRO A 32 -33.77 4.48 -43.86
CA PRO A 32 -34.78 3.62 -43.23
C PRO A 32 -34.92 2.23 -43.86
N SER A 33 -34.33 1.95 -45.03
CA SER A 33 -34.35 0.60 -45.64
C SER A 33 -33.39 -0.41 -45.01
N ASP A 34 -32.49 0.03 -44.12
CA ASP A 34 -31.42 -0.79 -43.53
C ASP A 34 -31.76 -1.42 -42.17
N TRP A 35 -33.05 -1.43 -41.79
CA TRP A 35 -33.55 -1.99 -40.52
C TRP A 35 -32.96 -3.36 -40.13
N PRO A 36 -32.86 -4.37 -41.03
CA PRO A 36 -32.30 -5.68 -40.68
C PRO A 36 -30.81 -5.62 -40.29
N ASN A 37 -30.00 -4.84 -41.02
CA ASN A 37 -28.58 -4.67 -40.73
C ASN A 37 -28.37 -3.98 -39.38
N ILE A 38 -29.23 -3.05 -39.02
CA ILE A 38 -29.09 -2.29 -37.78
C ILE A 38 -29.47 -3.13 -36.55
N ILE A 39 -30.48 -4.00 -36.66
CA ILE A 39 -30.79 -4.98 -35.59
C ILE A 39 -29.59 -5.90 -35.34
N VAL A 40 -28.92 -6.37 -36.40
CA VAL A 40 -27.71 -7.18 -36.29
C VAL A 40 -26.57 -6.38 -35.63
N ASN A 41 -26.40 -5.10 -35.98
CA ASN A 41 -25.40 -4.22 -35.36
C ASN A 41 -25.68 -3.96 -33.87
N PHE A 42 -26.94 -3.76 -33.48
CA PHE A 42 -27.34 -3.66 -32.06
C PHE A 42 -27.07 -4.96 -31.30
N ALA A 43 -27.35 -6.11 -31.91
CA ALA A 43 -27.02 -7.41 -31.33
C ALA A 43 -25.50 -7.57 -31.15
N GLN A 44 -24.70 -7.14 -32.12
CA GLN A 44 -23.23 -7.15 -32.02
C GLN A 44 -22.70 -6.23 -30.90
N ILE A 45 -23.27 -5.03 -30.72
CA ILE A 45 -22.94 -4.16 -29.58
C ILE A 45 -23.31 -4.83 -28.26
N GLY A 46 -24.49 -5.45 -28.18
CA GLY A 46 -24.93 -6.20 -27.00
C GLY A 46 -23.96 -7.33 -26.65
N VAL A 47 -23.53 -8.13 -27.64
CA VAL A 47 -22.53 -9.18 -27.47
C VAL A 47 -21.19 -8.61 -27.02
N ALA A 48 -20.72 -7.50 -27.60
CA ALA A 48 -19.48 -6.85 -27.21
C ALA A 48 -19.51 -6.36 -25.75
N VAL A 49 -20.63 -5.79 -25.30
CA VAL A 49 -20.83 -5.38 -23.91
C VAL A 49 -20.80 -6.61 -22.97
N ILE A 50 -21.48 -7.70 -23.32
CA ILE A 50 -21.48 -8.94 -22.52
C ILE A 50 -20.08 -9.52 -22.41
N VAL A 51 -19.35 -9.63 -23.52
CA VAL A 51 -17.96 -10.11 -23.55
C VAL A 51 -17.06 -9.22 -22.71
N PHE A 52 -17.22 -7.90 -22.79
CA PHE A 52 -16.48 -6.95 -21.96
C PHE A 52 -16.78 -7.14 -20.46
N PHE A 53 -18.05 -7.32 -20.08
CA PHE A 53 -18.41 -7.60 -18.68
C PHE A 53 -17.79 -8.90 -18.17
N ILE A 54 -17.83 -9.96 -18.96
CA ILE A 54 -17.22 -11.26 -18.62
C ILE A 54 -15.70 -11.09 -18.49
N ALA A 55 -15.05 -10.43 -19.46
CA ALA A 55 -13.61 -10.17 -19.43
C ALA A 55 -13.21 -9.32 -18.22
N ASN A 56 -13.96 -8.27 -17.89
CA ASN A 56 -13.71 -7.43 -16.73
C ASN A 56 -13.88 -8.21 -15.41
N ASN A 57 -14.89 -9.08 -15.33
CA ASN A 57 -15.11 -9.89 -14.13
C ASN A 57 -13.98 -10.92 -13.91
N ILE A 58 -13.58 -11.62 -14.98
CA ILE A 58 -12.43 -12.53 -14.96
C ILE A 58 -11.14 -11.77 -14.61
N PHE A 59 -10.94 -10.59 -15.20
CA PHE A 59 -9.75 -9.76 -14.95
C PHE A 59 -9.69 -9.29 -13.49
N LYS A 60 -10.81 -8.87 -12.91
CA LYS A 60 -10.90 -8.49 -11.49
C LYS A 60 -10.54 -9.66 -10.56
N ASP A 61 -11.04 -10.85 -10.85
CA ASP A 61 -10.74 -12.04 -10.03
C ASP A 61 -9.27 -12.47 -10.18
N LEU A 62 -8.70 -12.42 -11.38
CA LEU A 62 -7.27 -12.65 -11.61
C LEU A 62 -6.41 -11.63 -10.85
N MET A 63 -6.79 -10.35 -10.89
CA MET A 63 -6.09 -9.28 -10.16
C MET A 63 -6.18 -9.46 -8.64
N LYS A 64 -7.34 -9.86 -8.11
CA LYS A 64 -7.48 -10.23 -6.68
C LYS A 64 -6.57 -11.38 -6.31
N LYS A 65 -6.54 -12.45 -7.11
CA LYS A 65 -5.68 -13.62 -6.86
C LYS A 65 -4.20 -13.26 -6.92
N LYS A 66 -3.78 -12.45 -7.89
CA LYS A 66 -2.40 -11.92 -7.99
C LYS A 66 -2.04 -11.06 -6.80
N SER A 67 -2.95 -10.19 -6.36
CA SER A 67 -2.74 -9.35 -5.17
C SER A 67 -2.63 -10.17 -3.89
N TYR A 68 -3.37 -11.27 -3.75
CA TYR A 68 -3.28 -12.16 -2.60
C TYR A 68 -1.91 -12.84 -2.53
N GLY A 69 -1.45 -13.42 -3.64
CA GLY A 69 -0.11 -14.02 -3.72
C GLY A 69 1.01 -13.01 -3.45
N PHE A 70 0.87 -11.77 -3.91
CA PHE A 70 1.82 -10.70 -3.60
C PHE A 70 1.89 -10.39 -2.10
N ASN A 71 0.74 -10.28 -1.43
CA ASN A 71 0.71 -9.95 0.00
C ASN A 71 1.34 -11.08 0.83
N GLU A 72 1.10 -12.34 0.48
CA GLU A 72 1.75 -13.49 1.11
C GLU A 72 3.27 -13.45 0.93
N LYS A 73 3.75 -13.15 -0.28
CA LYS A 73 5.18 -13.02 -0.57
C LYS A 73 5.83 -11.86 0.16
N PHE A 74 5.17 -10.71 0.20
CA PHE A 74 5.64 -9.57 0.97
C PHE A 74 5.72 -9.89 2.47
N GLU A 75 4.70 -10.54 3.04
CA GLU A 75 4.69 -10.94 4.46
C GLU A 75 5.79 -11.98 4.75
N GLN A 76 6.03 -12.92 3.83
CA GLN A 76 7.14 -13.87 3.92
C GLN A 76 8.49 -13.13 3.98
N PHE A 77 8.77 -12.24 3.03
CA PHE A 77 10.03 -11.48 3.01
C PHE A 77 10.17 -10.57 4.23
N LEU A 78 9.07 -10.03 4.75
CA LEU A 78 9.08 -9.19 5.94
C LEU A 78 9.42 -9.98 7.20
N LEU A 79 8.94 -11.22 7.32
CA LEU A 79 9.31 -12.13 8.40
C LEU A 79 10.78 -12.56 8.31
N GLU A 80 11.27 -12.87 7.09
CA GLU A 80 12.68 -13.17 6.86
C GLU A 80 13.59 -11.98 7.25
N TRP A 81 13.19 -10.77 6.87
CA TRP A 81 13.87 -9.54 7.28
C TRP A 81 13.84 -9.31 8.79
N ALA A 82 12.70 -9.57 9.45
CA ALA A 82 12.58 -9.41 10.90
C ALA A 82 13.50 -10.39 11.64
N GLU A 83 13.61 -11.64 11.18
CA GLU A 83 14.52 -12.63 11.76
C GLU A 83 15.99 -12.22 11.61
N GLN A 84 16.38 -11.64 10.46
CA GLN A 84 17.71 -11.06 10.27
C GLN A 84 18.00 -9.90 11.23
N ASN A 85 16.95 -9.22 11.71
CA ASN A 85 17.03 -8.05 12.59
C ASN A 85 16.53 -8.34 14.02
N LYS A 86 16.48 -9.61 14.45
CA LYS A 86 15.82 -10.05 15.70
C LYS A 86 16.32 -9.44 17.01
N TYR A 87 17.50 -8.83 17.02
CA TYR A 87 18.01 -8.09 18.17
C TYR A 87 17.44 -6.68 18.29
N LEU A 88 16.78 -6.20 17.23
CA LEU A 88 16.20 -4.87 17.12
C LEU A 88 14.68 -4.90 16.88
N ILE A 89 14.22 -5.92 16.15
CA ILE A 89 12.86 -6.04 15.63
C ILE A 89 12.14 -7.22 16.29
N ASP A 90 10.94 -6.96 16.79
CA ASP A 90 10.02 -7.95 17.35
C ASP A 90 8.78 -8.07 16.44
N ALA A 91 8.71 -9.18 15.69
CA ALA A 91 7.61 -9.48 14.78
C ALA A 91 6.55 -10.42 15.37
N THR A 92 6.60 -10.72 16.68
CA THR A 92 5.63 -11.62 17.33
C THR A 92 4.17 -11.18 17.16
N ASN A 93 3.94 -9.86 17.11
CA ASN A 93 2.61 -9.25 17.01
C ASN A 93 2.05 -9.15 15.58
N ILE A 94 2.78 -9.62 14.56
CA ILE A 94 2.36 -9.49 13.15
C ILE A 94 1.10 -10.30 12.81
N ASN A 95 0.79 -11.33 13.60
CA ASN A 95 -0.39 -12.19 13.42
C ASN A 95 -1.54 -11.83 14.37
N GLU A 96 -1.36 -10.88 15.29
CA GLU A 96 -2.41 -10.50 16.23
C GLU A 96 -3.45 -9.64 15.51
N GLU A 97 -4.65 -10.18 15.29
CA GLU A 97 -5.79 -9.45 14.70
C GLU A 97 -6.39 -8.37 15.63
N LYS A 98 -5.71 -8.06 16.75
CA LYS A 98 -6.02 -7.00 17.71
C LYS A 98 -4.77 -6.25 18.20
N GLY A 99 -3.83 -5.94 17.32
CA GLY A 99 -2.72 -5.05 17.68
C GLY A 99 -3.17 -3.62 18.04
N LYS A 100 -2.23 -2.79 18.53
CA LYS A 100 -2.47 -1.37 18.86
C LYS A 100 -3.11 -0.66 17.65
N ASP A 101 -4.15 0.14 17.89
CA ASP A 101 -4.91 0.90 16.88
C ASP A 101 -5.63 0.04 15.82
N GLY A 102 -5.90 -1.25 16.08
CA GLY A 102 -6.67 -2.11 15.16
C GLY A 102 -5.91 -2.52 13.90
N LYS A 103 -4.58 -2.57 13.98
CA LYS A 103 -3.65 -2.94 12.90
C LYS A 103 -2.70 -4.03 13.38
N ARG A 104 -2.05 -4.72 12.44
CA ARG A 104 -0.96 -5.66 12.74
C ARG A 104 0.33 -4.86 12.90
N THR A 105 1.15 -5.18 13.90
CA THR A 105 2.35 -4.38 14.22
C THR A 105 3.61 -5.21 14.24
N ILE A 106 4.70 -4.59 13.81
CA ILE A 106 6.07 -5.01 14.11
C ILE A 106 6.66 -3.95 15.03
N ASP A 107 7.19 -4.40 16.16
CA ASP A 107 7.76 -3.54 17.18
C ASP A 107 9.28 -3.43 16.98
N MET A 108 9.84 -2.31 17.42
CA MET A 108 11.28 -2.05 17.44
C MET A 108 11.68 -1.68 18.87
N ILE A 109 12.80 -2.21 19.33
CA ILE A 109 13.33 -1.84 20.64
C ILE A 109 13.81 -0.38 20.61
N VAL A 110 13.63 0.30 21.73
CA VAL A 110 13.88 1.72 21.88
C VAL A 110 15.35 1.99 22.25
N ASN A 111 16.00 1.06 22.96
CA ASN A 111 17.42 1.17 23.32
C ASN A 111 18.29 0.40 22.32
N HIS A 112 18.91 1.12 21.38
CA HIS A 112 19.72 0.54 20.32
C HIS A 112 21.07 -0.05 20.79
N GLU A 113 21.44 0.04 22.07
CA GLU A 113 22.65 -0.60 22.61
C GLU A 113 22.56 -2.13 22.56
N ASN A 114 21.34 -2.65 22.74
CA ASN A 114 21.10 -4.09 22.68
C ASN A 114 21.31 -4.65 21.27
N PHE A 115 21.05 -3.84 20.23
CA PHE A 115 21.36 -4.18 18.84
C PHE A 115 22.87 -4.30 18.61
N VAL A 116 23.68 -3.39 19.17
CA VAL A 116 25.14 -3.40 19.02
C VAL A 116 25.78 -4.56 19.78
N LYS A 117 25.30 -4.84 21.01
CA LYS A 117 25.90 -5.85 21.89
C LYS A 117 25.34 -7.26 21.68
N GLY A 118 24.19 -7.40 21.00
CA GLY A 118 23.54 -8.70 20.74
C GLY A 118 23.11 -9.44 22.02
N THR A 119 22.86 -8.71 23.11
CA THR A 119 22.72 -9.29 24.45
C THR A 119 21.38 -9.95 24.72
N LEU A 120 20.31 -9.53 24.04
CA LEU A 120 18.94 -10.01 24.26
C LEU A 120 18.14 -9.94 22.94
N LEU A 121 17.26 -10.89 22.67
CA LEU A 121 16.34 -10.79 21.54
C LEU A 121 15.29 -9.69 21.78
N ALA A 122 14.82 -9.04 20.72
CA ALA A 122 13.77 -8.03 20.82
C ALA A 122 12.46 -8.60 21.38
N SER A 123 12.14 -9.87 21.07
CA SER A 123 10.98 -10.59 21.58
C SER A 123 11.03 -10.84 23.10
N GLU A 124 12.21 -10.86 23.70
CA GLU A 124 12.42 -11.05 25.14
C GLU A 124 12.26 -9.73 25.92
N VAL A 125 12.19 -8.58 25.22
CA VAL A 125 11.91 -7.28 25.82
C VAL A 125 10.42 -7.16 26.11
N SER A 126 10.04 -7.38 27.37
CA SER A 126 8.64 -7.36 27.82
C SER A 126 8.13 -5.98 28.23
N ALA A 127 9.01 -5.04 28.61
CA ALA A 127 8.58 -3.73 29.09
C ALA A 127 8.14 -2.81 27.92
N PRO A 128 6.87 -2.31 27.89
CA PRO A 128 6.36 -1.44 26.81
C PRO A 128 7.10 -0.11 26.64
N LYS A 129 7.86 0.31 27.66
CA LYS A 129 8.74 1.48 27.61
C LYS A 129 10.02 1.25 26.79
N ASN A 130 10.40 -0.02 26.58
CA ASN A 130 11.63 -0.43 25.93
C ASN A 130 11.41 -0.94 24.49
N LYS A 131 10.14 -1.06 24.05
CA LYS A 131 9.77 -1.39 22.67
C LYS A 131 8.53 -0.62 22.22
N GLY A 132 8.50 -0.18 20.97
CA GLY A 132 7.39 0.56 20.40
C GLY A 132 7.05 0.06 19.01
N ALA A 133 5.77 0.19 18.63
CA ALA A 133 5.33 -0.13 17.27
C ALA A 133 6.10 0.75 16.28
N PHE A 134 6.78 0.08 15.35
CA PHE A 134 7.61 0.69 14.31
C PHE A 134 6.90 0.63 12.96
N LEU A 135 6.36 -0.53 12.60
CA LEU A 135 5.64 -0.74 11.35
C LEU A 135 4.23 -1.24 11.63
N TYR A 136 3.25 -0.59 11.02
CA TYR A 136 1.85 -0.95 11.05
C TYR A 136 1.44 -1.46 9.67
N LEU A 137 0.79 -2.62 9.65
CA LEU A 137 0.26 -3.28 8.46
C LEU A 137 -1.27 -3.35 8.52
N PRO A 138 -1.96 -3.32 7.36
CA PRO A 138 -3.39 -3.61 7.30
C PRO A 138 -3.70 -4.99 7.87
N LEU A 139 -4.89 -5.17 8.47
CA LEU A 139 -5.37 -6.49 8.89
C LEU A 139 -5.49 -7.42 7.67
N LYS A 140 -5.39 -8.74 7.87
CA LYS A 140 -5.47 -9.72 6.78
C LYS A 140 -6.75 -9.58 5.96
N LYS A 141 -7.89 -9.32 6.62
CA LYS A 141 -9.18 -9.06 5.97
C LYS A 141 -9.21 -7.80 5.09
N ASP A 142 -8.36 -6.82 5.37
CA ASP A 142 -8.34 -5.51 4.69
C ASP A 142 -7.26 -5.43 3.60
N LEU A 143 -6.49 -6.50 3.37
CA LEU A 143 -5.40 -6.54 2.37
C LEU A 143 -5.88 -6.36 0.91
N SER A 144 -7.18 -6.56 0.66
CA SER A 144 -7.80 -6.34 -0.65
C SER A 144 -8.24 -4.89 -0.88
N THR A 145 -8.44 -4.12 0.19
CA THR A 145 -9.00 -2.76 0.16
C THR A 145 -7.99 -1.70 0.61
N SER A 146 -6.99 -2.09 1.39
CA SER A 146 -5.95 -1.22 1.93
C SER A 146 -4.56 -1.72 1.54
N GLN A 147 -3.84 -0.87 0.80
CA GLN A 147 -2.45 -1.08 0.40
C GLN A 147 -1.58 0.06 0.94
N VAL A 148 -1.75 0.34 2.23
CA VAL A 148 -1.00 1.36 2.96
C VAL A 148 -0.34 0.70 4.16
N MET A 149 0.98 0.81 4.25
CA MET A 149 1.72 0.53 5.47
C MET A 149 2.07 1.85 6.16
N GLN A 150 2.25 1.83 7.48
CA GLN A 150 2.65 3.03 8.21
C GLN A 150 3.88 2.80 9.06
N PHE A 151 4.80 3.75 9.03
CA PHE A 151 5.92 3.81 9.96
C PHE A 151 5.59 4.78 11.09
N LYS A 152 5.84 4.38 12.33
CA LYS A 152 5.65 5.24 13.49
C LYS A 152 7.00 5.56 14.13
N ILE A 153 7.18 6.85 14.44
CA ILE A 153 8.25 7.28 15.34
C ILE A 153 7.75 7.31 16.77
N ASN A 154 8.61 6.93 17.71
CA ASN A 154 8.33 7.05 19.13
C ASN A 154 9.40 7.92 19.76
N LYS A 155 9.03 8.84 20.65
CA LYS A 155 9.98 9.72 21.37
C LYS A 155 11.16 8.99 21.97
N GLY A 156 10.92 7.81 22.56
CA GLY A 156 11.96 7.00 23.16
C GLY A 156 13.08 6.63 22.19
N MET A 157 12.77 6.45 20.89
CA MET A 157 13.77 6.05 19.88
C MET A 157 14.86 7.12 19.69
N PHE A 158 14.60 8.36 20.09
CA PHE A 158 15.55 9.48 20.03
C PHE A 158 16.12 9.85 21.41
N SER A 159 15.97 8.98 22.40
CA SER A 159 16.37 9.27 23.80
C SER A 159 17.86 9.61 24.00
N ARG A 160 18.72 9.33 23.03
CA ARG A 160 20.16 9.65 23.07
C ARG A 160 20.49 11.05 22.52
N ARG A 161 19.55 11.68 21.81
CA ARG A 161 19.67 13.03 21.27
C ARG A 161 19.18 14.05 22.28
N ALA A 162 20.06 14.45 23.19
CA ALA A 162 19.78 15.51 24.16
C ALA A 162 19.57 16.89 23.50
N ASP A 163 20.03 17.05 22.26
CA ASP A 163 19.92 18.25 21.42
C ASP A 163 18.60 18.34 20.63
N LEU A 164 17.83 17.24 20.55
CA LEU A 164 16.61 17.18 19.75
C LEU A 164 15.38 17.59 20.58
N ASP A 165 14.68 18.64 20.17
CA ASP A 165 13.35 18.95 20.73
C ASP A 165 12.29 18.15 19.97
N TYR A 166 12.04 16.93 20.44
CA TYR A 166 11.11 16.00 19.81
C TYR A 166 9.72 16.60 19.55
N GLU A 167 9.16 17.39 20.48
CA GLU A 167 7.79 17.90 20.31
C GLU A 167 7.70 18.92 19.17
N THR A 168 8.75 19.72 19.00
CA THR A 168 8.85 20.75 17.96
C THR A 168 9.28 20.15 16.62
N GLU A 169 10.21 19.20 16.61
CA GLU A 169 10.88 18.71 15.40
C GLU A 169 10.23 17.48 14.76
N LYS A 170 9.40 16.72 15.48
CA LYS A 170 8.82 15.45 14.98
C LYS A 170 8.13 15.56 13.63
N ASN A 171 7.42 16.65 13.35
CA ASN A 171 6.74 16.83 12.05
C ASN A 171 7.75 16.99 10.91
N SER A 172 8.78 17.81 11.10
CA SER A 172 9.84 18.00 10.11
C SER A 172 10.63 16.72 9.86
N ILE A 173 10.90 15.93 10.91
CA ILE A 173 11.54 14.61 10.78
C ILE A 173 10.67 13.68 9.91
N LEU A 174 9.38 13.56 10.21
CA LEU A 174 8.45 12.71 9.44
C LEU A 174 8.34 13.14 7.98
N GLU A 175 8.25 14.44 7.72
CA GLU A 175 8.17 14.98 6.36
C GLU A 175 9.47 14.73 5.58
N ASN A 176 10.62 14.94 6.21
CA ASN A 176 11.91 14.67 5.59
C ASN A 176 12.08 13.19 5.23
N ILE A 177 11.68 12.28 6.13
CA ILE A 177 11.75 10.84 5.87
C ILE A 177 10.78 10.47 4.73
N ALA A 178 9.54 10.96 4.76
CA ALA A 178 8.58 10.73 3.68
C ALA A 178 9.09 11.23 2.32
N ASN A 179 9.69 12.42 2.29
CA ASN A 179 10.28 12.99 1.08
C ASN A 179 11.46 12.16 0.57
N ARG A 180 12.32 11.66 1.46
CA ARG A 180 13.42 10.76 1.08
C ARG A 180 12.93 9.42 0.55
N ILE A 181 11.90 8.82 1.16
CA ILE A 181 11.28 7.60 0.61
C ILE A 181 10.78 7.86 -0.81
N ASN A 182 10.08 8.97 -1.04
CA ASN A 182 9.60 9.32 -2.38
C ASN A 182 10.74 9.53 -3.38
N PHE A 183 11.87 10.08 -2.94
CA PHE A 183 13.04 10.30 -3.78
C PHE A 183 13.70 8.96 -4.17
N GLU A 184 14.11 8.17 -3.17
CA GLU A 184 14.85 6.91 -3.35
C GLU A 184 14.02 5.82 -4.06
N PHE A 185 12.71 5.79 -3.80
CA PHE A 185 11.81 4.74 -4.30
C PHE A 185 10.75 5.26 -5.27
N SER A 186 11.02 6.39 -5.94
CA SER A 186 10.11 6.98 -6.95
C SER A 186 9.76 6.01 -8.09
N SER A 187 10.69 5.10 -8.44
CA SER A 187 10.60 4.20 -9.59
C SER A 187 9.62 3.03 -9.41
N ILE A 188 9.32 2.64 -8.17
CA ILE A 188 8.50 1.45 -7.89
C ILE A 188 7.00 1.77 -7.73
N GLY A 189 6.58 3.03 -7.87
CA GLY A 189 5.16 3.38 -7.81
C GLY A 189 4.56 3.37 -6.40
N ILE A 190 5.38 3.66 -5.39
CA ILE A 190 4.91 3.96 -4.03
C ILE A 190 4.80 5.48 -3.82
N ARG A 191 4.05 5.88 -2.79
CA ARG A 191 3.98 7.27 -2.34
C ARG A 191 3.97 7.34 -0.81
N ALA A 192 4.97 8.02 -0.25
CA ALA A 192 5.06 8.32 1.15
C ALA A 192 4.54 9.73 1.47
N LYS A 193 3.92 9.91 2.63
CA LYS A 193 3.54 11.21 3.19
C LYS A 193 3.47 11.14 4.71
N LYS A 194 3.62 12.28 5.38
CA LYS A 194 3.21 12.40 6.79
C LYS A 194 1.72 12.07 6.91
N SER A 195 1.38 11.23 7.87
CA SER A 195 -0.02 10.88 8.15
C SER A 195 -0.76 12.05 8.80
N SER A 196 -2.08 12.02 8.73
CA SER A 196 -2.93 12.85 9.59
C SER A 196 -2.81 12.44 11.05
N ASP A 197 -2.54 11.16 11.29
CA ASP A 197 -2.24 10.64 12.62
C ASP A 197 -0.89 11.19 13.08
N ALA A 198 -0.81 11.57 14.36
CA ALA A 198 0.43 12.01 14.96
C ALA A 198 1.51 10.93 14.84
N GLU A 199 2.75 11.35 14.56
CA GLU A 199 3.95 10.49 14.62
C GLU A 199 4.02 9.38 13.57
N LYS A 200 3.19 9.42 12.52
CA LYS A 200 3.14 8.37 11.49
C LYS A 200 3.49 8.89 10.09
N ILE A 201 4.08 8.01 9.29
CA ILE A 201 4.30 8.16 7.85
C ILE A 201 3.43 7.11 7.16
N ASP A 202 2.56 7.52 6.25
CA ASP A 202 1.80 6.61 5.40
C ASP A 202 2.61 6.33 4.14
N VAL A 203 2.79 5.05 3.80
CA VAL A 203 3.36 4.61 2.52
C VAL A 203 2.29 3.83 1.76
N ASP A 204 1.74 4.49 0.75
CA ASP A 204 0.76 3.94 -0.18
C ASP A 204 1.47 3.21 -1.32
N PHE A 205 1.21 1.91 -1.43
CA PHE A 205 1.73 1.03 -2.48
C PHE A 205 0.59 0.49 -3.37
N SER A 206 -0.54 1.19 -3.44
CA SER A 206 -1.69 0.83 -4.29
C SER A 206 -1.37 0.76 -5.78
N LYS A 207 -0.40 1.56 -6.23
CA LYS A 207 0.04 1.64 -7.62
C LYS A 207 1.28 0.78 -7.93
N LEU A 208 1.89 0.17 -6.92
CA LEU A 208 3.02 -0.74 -7.07
C LEU A 208 2.55 -1.99 -7.83
N GLU A 209 3.29 -2.36 -8.88
CA GLU A 209 3.02 -3.61 -9.60
C GLU A 209 3.27 -4.81 -8.68
N LYS A 210 2.31 -5.74 -8.65
CA LYS A 210 2.29 -6.89 -7.74
C LYS A 210 3.19 -8.02 -8.24
N THR A 211 4.50 -7.84 -8.11
CA THR A 211 5.54 -8.84 -8.44
C THR A 211 6.38 -9.19 -7.21
N ASP A 212 7.02 -10.35 -7.22
CA ASP A 212 7.93 -10.78 -6.15
C ASP A 212 9.13 -9.83 -5.99
N GLU A 213 9.62 -9.27 -7.10
CA GLU A 213 10.71 -8.29 -7.07
C GLU A 213 10.27 -7.00 -6.37
N ASN A 214 9.06 -6.51 -6.66
CA ASN A 214 8.53 -5.34 -5.99
C ASN A 214 8.15 -5.60 -4.52
N ALA A 215 7.81 -6.85 -4.17
CA ALA A 215 7.66 -7.23 -2.77
C ALA A 215 8.99 -7.12 -2.02
N LYS A 216 10.12 -7.52 -2.64
CA LYS A 216 11.47 -7.29 -2.08
C LYS A 216 11.82 -5.81 -2.01
N ARG A 217 11.48 -5.02 -3.03
CA ARG A 217 11.69 -3.56 -3.00
C ARG A 217 10.91 -2.87 -1.87
N LEU A 218 9.74 -3.38 -1.48
CA LEU A 218 9.05 -2.88 -0.28
C LEU A 218 9.82 -3.20 1.00
N ILE A 219 10.53 -4.33 1.08
CA ILE A 219 11.43 -4.61 2.20
C ILE A 219 12.60 -3.64 2.22
N ASP A 220 13.14 -3.25 1.06
CA ASP A 220 14.17 -2.21 0.98
C ASP A 220 13.68 -0.88 1.57
N VAL A 221 12.40 -0.53 1.40
CA VAL A 221 11.78 0.65 2.03
C VAL A 221 11.76 0.49 3.55
N VAL A 222 11.37 -0.68 4.06
CA VAL A 222 11.36 -0.96 5.51
C VAL A 222 12.77 -0.85 6.09
N GLU A 223 13.77 -1.42 5.41
CA GLU A 223 15.18 -1.34 5.76
C GLU A 223 15.71 0.09 5.76
N PHE A 224 15.35 0.87 4.73
CA PHE A 224 15.71 2.27 4.62
C PHE A 224 15.17 3.10 5.79
N VAL A 225 13.90 2.91 6.16
CA VAL A 225 13.29 3.65 7.28
C VAL A 225 13.91 3.23 8.61
N LYS A 226 14.14 1.94 8.84
CA LYS A 226 14.87 1.44 10.01
C LYS A 226 16.24 2.12 10.13
N THR A 227 17.02 2.10 9.04
CA THR A 227 18.37 2.68 9.00
C THR A 227 18.32 4.18 9.24
N THR A 228 17.35 4.88 8.66
CA THR A 228 17.18 6.32 8.85
C THR A 228 16.85 6.64 10.31
N PHE A 229 15.98 5.88 10.97
CA PHE A 229 15.71 6.07 12.40
C PHE A 229 16.93 5.82 13.26
N LEU A 230 17.67 4.74 12.99
CA LEU A 230 18.92 4.45 13.72
C LEU A 230 19.99 5.53 13.51
N ALA A 231 20.04 6.17 12.35
CA ALA A 231 20.98 7.24 12.06
C ALA A 231 20.60 8.58 12.71
N ILE A 232 19.32 8.81 12.98
CA ILE A 232 18.84 10.03 13.67
C ILE A 232 18.94 9.85 15.19
N ALA A 233 18.68 8.64 15.69
CA ALA A 233 18.66 8.26 17.10
C ALA A 233 20.01 8.36 17.81
#